data_AF-A0A7S4QK63-F1
#
_entry.id   AF-A0A7S4QK63-F1
#
_cell.length_a   1.000
_cell.length_b   1.000
_cell.length_c   1.000
_cell.angle_alpha   90.00
_cell.angle_beta   90.00
_cell.angle_gamma   90.00
#
_symmetry.space_group_name_H-M   'P 1'
#
loop_
_entity.id
_entity.type
_entity.pdbx_description
1 polymer ?
#
loop_
_entity_poly.entity_id
_entity_poly.type
_entity_poly.pdbx_seq_one_letter_code
_entity_poly.pdbx_strand_id
1 'polypeptide(L)'
;VAAAERALKENIVVAAETGAGKTLVACLAAERAVTRGKVAFIVPVSRLLAHQQYVRIRDFLASAEQEDGKPSRVREITGYTASCWGEREWEDCCERSDVLVGTAELFRQAFVDCGWLRLADFSLIVVDECHHAGGESGVAEVLMRLHYDQSTLRRRCSDRTRVLGLTASLAGAQAKTRSDFVDARQDLLDAMQALVEPCRGLEPRRP
;
A
#
# COMPACT_ATOMS: atom_id res chain seq x y z
N VAL A 1 8.03 11.02 -9.17
CA VAL A 1 9.12 11.14 -8.16
C VAL A 1 8.68 11.92 -6.92
N ALA A 2 8.20 13.16 -7.03
CA ALA A 2 7.79 13.98 -5.87
C ALA A 2 6.75 13.29 -4.96
N ALA A 3 5.68 12.73 -5.54
CA ALA A 3 4.67 11.99 -4.79
C ALA A 3 5.26 10.78 -4.02
N ALA A 4 6.22 10.06 -4.62
CA ALA A 4 6.86 8.93 -3.96
C ALA A 4 7.72 9.37 -2.76
N GLU A 5 8.44 10.49 -2.87
CA GLU A 5 9.19 11.07 -1.74
C GLU A 5 8.26 11.55 -0.62
N ARG A 6 7.11 12.12 -0.99
CA ARG A 6 6.10 12.61 -0.06
C ARG A 6 5.46 11.46 0.72
N ALA A 7 5.15 10.35 0.03
CA ALA A 7 4.59 9.14 0.64
C ALA A 7 5.46 8.53 1.75
N LEU A 8 6.77 8.80 1.76
CA LEU A 8 7.68 8.34 2.81
C LEU A 8 7.64 9.23 4.07
N LYS A 9 7.08 10.43 3.98
CA LYS A 9 7.06 11.44 5.05
C LYS A 9 5.69 11.58 5.69
N GLU A 10 4.63 11.41 4.90
CA GLU A 10 3.25 11.59 5.32
C GLU A 10 2.33 10.63 4.55
N ASN A 11 1.14 10.39 5.09
CA ASN A 11 0.15 9.57 4.41
C ASN A 11 -0.46 10.39 3.26
N ILE A 12 -0.49 9.83 2.06
CA ILE A 12 -1.03 10.52 0.88
C ILE A 12 -1.94 9.62 0.05
N VAL A 13 -2.89 10.24 -0.65
CA VAL A 13 -3.66 9.62 -1.73
C VAL A 13 -3.31 10.30 -3.04
N VAL A 14 -2.77 9.52 -3.97
CA VAL A 14 -2.47 9.96 -5.33
C VAL A 14 -3.67 9.64 -6.21
N ALA A 15 -4.40 10.70 -6.60
CA ALA A 15 -5.52 10.62 -7.53
C ALA A 15 -5.07 11.02 -8.94
N ALA A 16 -5.06 10.07 -9.86
CA ALA A 16 -4.63 10.28 -11.24
C ALA A 16 -5.26 9.28 -12.20
N GLU A 17 -5.48 9.65 -13.46
CA GLU A 17 -6.10 8.76 -14.47
C GLU A 17 -5.33 7.43 -14.64
N THR A 18 -6.02 6.41 -15.14
CA THR A 18 -5.37 5.14 -15.50
C THR A 18 -4.36 5.39 -16.60
N GLY A 19 -3.16 4.82 -16.46
CA GLY A 19 -2.05 5.09 -17.38
C GLY A 19 -1.18 6.31 -17.00
N ALA A 20 -1.58 7.14 -16.03
CA ALA A 20 -0.81 8.31 -15.61
C ALA A 20 0.47 7.98 -14.80
N GLY A 21 0.82 6.71 -14.61
CA GLY A 21 2.04 6.31 -13.89
C GLY A 21 1.88 6.08 -12.38
N LYS A 22 0.65 5.86 -11.87
CA LYS A 22 0.41 5.50 -10.46
C LYS A 22 1.27 4.33 -9.97
N THR A 23 1.37 3.27 -10.78
CA THR A 23 2.21 2.11 -10.46
C THR A 23 3.68 2.48 -10.36
N LEU A 24 4.19 3.40 -11.19
CA LEU A 24 5.57 3.88 -11.09
C LEU A 24 5.81 4.65 -9.77
N VAL A 25 4.84 5.47 -9.35
CA VAL A 25 4.90 6.14 -8.03
C VAL A 25 4.99 5.11 -6.91
N ALA A 26 4.21 4.04 -7.00
CA ALA A 26 4.22 2.95 -6.05
C ALA A 26 5.56 2.21 -6.00
N CYS A 27 6.11 1.86 -7.17
CA CYS A 27 7.40 1.19 -7.28
C CYS A 27 8.53 2.04 -6.68
N LEU A 28 8.61 3.33 -7.02
CA LEU A 28 9.60 4.26 -6.47
C LEU A 28 9.45 4.47 -4.97
N ALA A 29 8.22 4.47 -4.46
CA ALA A 29 7.96 4.58 -3.02
C ALA A 29 8.40 3.29 -2.30
N ALA A 30 8.08 2.12 -2.86
CA ALA A 30 8.48 0.82 -2.32
C ALA A 30 10.00 0.65 -2.30
N GLU A 31 10.68 0.95 -3.41
CA GLU A 31 12.15 0.90 -3.56
C GLU A 31 12.89 1.69 -2.47
N ARG A 32 12.33 2.82 -2.04
CA ARG A 32 12.95 3.65 -1.00
C ARG A 32 12.51 3.24 0.39
N ALA A 33 11.28 2.76 0.53
CA ALA A 33 10.71 2.34 1.80
C ALA A 33 11.38 1.07 2.35
N VAL A 34 11.84 0.15 1.49
CA VAL A 34 12.51 -1.09 1.92
C VAL A 34 13.75 -0.85 2.79
N THR A 35 14.42 0.29 2.63
CA THR A 35 15.57 0.68 3.47
C THR A 35 15.20 1.00 4.93
N ARG A 36 13.93 1.28 5.20
CA ARG A 36 13.40 1.68 6.52
C ARG A 36 12.59 0.58 7.21
N GLY A 37 12.25 -0.48 6.49
CA GLY A 37 11.33 -1.53 6.94
C GLY A 37 10.62 -2.17 5.76
N LYS A 38 9.71 -3.10 6.02
CA LYS A 38 9.02 -3.86 4.97
C LYS A 38 7.94 -3.03 4.27
N VAL A 39 7.56 -3.45 3.06
CA VAL A 39 6.47 -2.82 2.31
C VAL A 39 5.33 -3.81 2.12
N ALA A 40 4.11 -3.40 2.44
CA ALA A 40 2.90 -4.15 2.10
C ALA A 40 2.18 -3.44 0.96
N PHE A 41 2.01 -4.12 -0.18
CA PHE A 41 1.23 -3.64 -1.31
C PHE A 41 -0.08 -4.41 -1.36
N ILE A 42 -1.16 -3.71 -1.04
CA ILE A 42 -2.49 -4.26 -0.85
C ILE A 42 -3.37 -3.92 -2.05
N VAL A 43 -3.93 -4.96 -2.66
CA VAL A 43 -4.96 -4.86 -3.68
C VAL A 43 -6.31 -5.26 -3.05
N PRO A 44 -7.31 -4.38 -2.97
CA PRO A 44 -8.54 -4.62 -2.22
C PRO A 44 -9.39 -5.77 -2.75
N VAL A 45 -9.62 -5.84 -4.07
CA VAL A 45 -10.71 -6.68 -4.63
C VAL A 45 -10.23 -7.83 -5.51
N SER A 46 -9.14 -7.66 -6.26
CA SER A 46 -8.81 -8.56 -7.38
C SER A 46 -7.51 -9.33 -7.17
N ARG A 47 -7.61 -10.67 -7.10
CA ARG A 47 -6.45 -11.58 -7.07
C ARG A 47 -5.62 -11.50 -8.36
N LEU A 48 -6.29 -11.37 -9.51
CA LEU A 48 -5.62 -11.21 -10.80
C LEU A 48 -4.82 -9.90 -10.83
N LEU A 49 -5.41 -8.80 -10.33
CA LEU A 49 -4.71 -7.53 -10.24
C LEU A 49 -3.54 -7.61 -9.25
N ALA A 50 -3.70 -8.28 -8.11
CA ALA A 50 -2.61 -8.52 -7.16
C ALA A 50 -1.43 -9.24 -7.82
N HIS A 51 -1.70 -10.29 -8.61
CA HIS A 51 -0.68 -10.99 -9.38
C HIS A 51 0.02 -10.07 -10.41
N GLN A 52 -0.76 -9.27 -11.15
CA GLN A 52 -0.21 -8.32 -12.12
C GLN A 52 0.68 -7.27 -11.46
N GLN A 53 0.28 -6.72 -10.31
CA GLN A 53 1.10 -5.75 -9.58
C GLN A 53 2.33 -6.42 -8.97
N TYR A 54 2.22 -7.66 -8.49
CA TYR A 54 3.36 -8.44 -8.03
C TYR A 54 4.44 -8.56 -9.10
N VAL A 55 4.08 -8.98 -10.32
CA VAL A 55 5.02 -9.11 -11.44
C VAL A 55 5.69 -7.76 -11.73
N ARG A 56 4.90 -6.68 -11.84
CA ARG A 56 5.45 -5.34 -12.14
C ARG A 56 6.41 -4.83 -11.07
N ILE A 57 6.06 -4.98 -9.80
CA ILE A 57 6.88 -4.50 -8.68
C ILE A 57 8.15 -5.35 -8.57
N ARG A 58 8.03 -6.68 -8.71
CA ARG A 58 9.17 -7.59 -8.74
C ARG A 58 10.14 -7.22 -9.85
N ASP A 59 9.66 -7.05 -11.07
CA ASP A 59 10.52 -6.76 -12.22
C ASP A 59 11.20 -5.39 -12.10
N PHE A 60 10.46 -4.39 -11.59
CA PHE A 60 11.03 -3.08 -11.29
C PHE A 60 12.16 -3.15 -10.25
N LEU A 61 11.88 -3.80 -9.12
CA LEU A 61 12.83 -3.86 -8.00
C LEU A 61 14.00 -4.83 -8.25
N ALA A 62 13.84 -5.80 -9.15
CA ALA A 62 14.94 -6.64 -9.60
C ALA A 62 16.02 -5.84 -10.36
N SER A 63 15.62 -4.74 -11.01
CA SER A 63 16.53 -3.84 -11.73
C SER A 63 17.08 -2.69 -10.87
N ALA A 64 16.53 -2.49 -9.68
CA ALA A 64 16.97 -1.44 -8.76
C ALA A 64 18.13 -1.97 -7.90
N GLU A 65 19.31 -1.38 -8.02
CA GLU A 65 20.43 -1.65 -7.13
C GLU A 65 20.17 -1.00 -5.77
N GLN A 66 20.08 -1.81 -4.72
CA GLN A 66 20.07 -1.31 -3.34
C GLN A 66 21.50 -0.98 -2.89
N GLU A 67 21.64 -0.20 -1.82
CA GLU A 67 22.96 0.20 -1.28
C GLU A 67 23.85 -1.00 -0.90
N ASP A 68 23.25 -2.14 -0.57
CA ASP A 68 23.94 -3.39 -0.24
C ASP A 68 24.25 -4.28 -1.46
N GLY A 69 23.91 -3.81 -2.67
CA GLY A 69 24.12 -4.50 -3.94
C GLY A 69 23.19 -5.70 -4.16
N LYS A 70 22.14 -5.87 -3.35
CA LYS A 70 21.19 -6.99 -3.50
C LYS A 70 19.83 -6.49 -4.02
N PRO A 71 19.17 -7.25 -4.91
CA PRO A 71 17.81 -6.92 -5.33
C PRO A 71 16.83 -7.13 -4.18
N SER A 72 15.80 -6.29 -4.12
CA SER A 72 14.72 -6.46 -3.13
C SER A 72 13.93 -7.74 -3.39
N ARG A 73 13.63 -8.48 -2.33
CA ARG A 73 12.87 -9.74 -2.38
C ARG A 73 11.38 -9.43 -2.32
N VAL A 74 10.67 -9.70 -3.42
CA VAL A 74 9.23 -9.47 -3.54
C VAL A 74 8.49 -10.80 -3.48
N ARG A 75 7.42 -10.87 -2.69
CA ARG A 75 6.61 -12.09 -2.51
C ARG A 75 5.13 -11.84 -2.76
N GLU A 76 4.52 -12.76 -3.50
CA GLU A 76 3.08 -12.75 -3.77
C GLU A 76 2.28 -13.44 -2.64
N ILE A 77 1.23 -12.76 -2.18
CA ILE A 77 0.35 -13.15 -1.09
C ILE A 77 -1.10 -13.16 -1.61
N THR A 78 -1.47 -14.24 -2.28
CA THR A 78 -2.81 -14.46 -2.82
C THR A 78 -3.35 -15.80 -2.35
N GLY A 79 -4.62 -16.10 -2.65
CA GLY A 79 -5.22 -17.40 -2.31
C GLY A 79 -4.50 -18.60 -2.96
N TYR A 80 -3.68 -18.38 -3.99
CA TYR A 80 -2.86 -19.43 -4.59
C TYR A 80 -1.58 -19.72 -3.81
N THR A 81 -1.06 -18.74 -3.08
CA THR A 81 0.22 -18.84 -2.38
C THR A 81 0.06 -19.04 -0.88
N ALA A 82 -0.90 -18.35 -0.25
CA ALA A 82 -0.98 -18.17 1.20
C ALA A 82 -2.33 -18.58 1.82
N SER A 83 -3.22 -19.26 1.10
CA SER A 83 -4.56 -19.63 1.60
C SER A 83 -4.56 -20.58 2.80
N CYS A 84 -3.49 -21.36 3.00
CA CYS A 84 -3.35 -22.32 4.09
C CYS A 84 -2.19 -22.01 5.04
N TRP A 85 -1.60 -20.81 4.97
CA TRP A 85 -0.49 -20.44 5.84
C TRP A 85 -0.94 -20.25 7.29
N GLY A 86 -0.15 -20.79 8.22
CA GLY A 86 -0.23 -20.46 9.63
C GLY A 86 0.82 -19.42 10.01
N GLU A 87 0.95 -19.19 11.32
CA GLU A 87 1.89 -18.22 11.91
C GLU A 87 3.30 -18.37 11.35
N ARG A 88 3.85 -19.58 11.39
CA ARG A 88 5.22 -19.86 10.97
C ARG A 88 5.47 -19.55 9.49
N GLU A 89 4.56 -19.93 8.59
CA GLU A 89 4.71 -19.63 7.17
C GLU A 89 4.67 -18.12 6.90
N TRP A 90 3.83 -17.39 7.62
CA TRP A 90 3.76 -15.93 7.53
C TRP A 90 5.01 -15.25 8.07
N GLU A 91 5.51 -15.69 9.22
CA GLU A 91 6.76 -15.19 9.82
C GLU A 91 7.96 -15.47 8.91
N ASP A 92 8.14 -16.71 8.44
CA ASP A 92 9.21 -17.11 7.53
C ASP A 92 9.12 -16.31 6.22
N CYS A 93 7.92 -16.12 5.68
CA CYS A 93 7.69 -15.30 4.49
C CYS A 93 8.08 -13.84 4.71
N CYS A 94 7.65 -13.27 5.84
CA CYS A 94 7.93 -11.89 6.20
C CYS A 94 9.43 -11.69 6.37
N GLU A 95 10.13 -12.55 7.11
CA GLU A 95 11.58 -12.48 7.31
C GLU A 95 12.34 -12.49 5.97
N ARG A 96 11.94 -13.38 5.06
CA ARG A 96 12.61 -13.58 3.76
C ARG A 96 12.21 -12.59 2.68
N SER A 97 11.32 -11.64 2.95
CA SER A 97 10.82 -10.70 1.94
C SER A 97 10.97 -9.25 2.41
N ASP A 98 11.22 -8.37 1.45
CA ASP A 98 11.28 -6.92 1.67
C ASP A 98 9.95 -6.27 1.28
N VAL A 99 9.29 -6.82 0.25
CA VAL A 99 7.98 -6.36 -0.24
C VAL A 99 7.00 -7.54 -0.33
N LEU A 100 5.83 -7.40 0.28
CA LEU A 100 4.72 -8.34 0.18
C LEU A 100 3.62 -7.72 -0.69
N VAL A 101 3.18 -8.41 -1.74
CA VAL A 101 2.14 -7.93 -2.67
C VAL A 101 0.98 -8.91 -2.66
N GLY A 102 -0.23 -8.44 -2.36
CA GLY A 102 -1.34 -9.36 -2.13
C GLY A 102 -2.70 -8.73 -1.97
N THR A 103 -3.67 -9.56 -1.63
CA THR A 103 -5.06 -9.14 -1.44
C THR A 103 -5.35 -8.65 -0.03
N ALA A 104 -6.26 -7.67 0.11
CA ALA A 104 -6.64 -7.11 1.41
C ALA A 104 -7.10 -8.17 2.43
N GLU A 105 -7.85 -9.19 1.99
CA GLU A 105 -8.34 -10.27 2.85
C GLU A 105 -7.21 -10.98 3.62
N LEU A 106 -6.12 -11.33 2.94
CA LEU A 106 -5.00 -12.05 3.54
C LEU A 106 -4.16 -11.16 4.45
N PHE A 107 -3.99 -9.88 4.09
CA PHE A 107 -3.32 -8.92 4.98
C PHE A 107 -4.15 -8.61 6.21
N ARG A 108 -5.48 -8.50 6.08
CA ARG A 108 -6.41 -8.35 7.21
C ARG A 108 -6.30 -9.53 8.16
N GLN A 109 -6.29 -10.75 7.63
CA GLN A 109 -6.07 -11.95 8.44
C GLN A 109 -4.72 -11.89 9.18
N ALA A 110 -3.63 -11.62 8.46
CA ALA A 110 -2.28 -11.63 9.02
C ALA A 110 -2.02 -10.53 10.06
N PHE A 111 -2.55 -9.31 9.84
CA PHE A 111 -2.34 -8.16 10.73
C PHE A 111 -3.38 -8.02 11.84
N VAL A 112 -4.64 -8.38 11.55
CA VAL A 112 -5.78 -8.05 12.40
C VAL A 112 -6.33 -9.30 13.08
N ASP A 113 -6.80 -10.29 12.31
CA ASP A 113 -7.51 -11.44 12.87
C ASP A 113 -6.58 -12.34 13.70
N CYS A 114 -5.42 -12.67 13.13
CA CYS A 114 -4.47 -13.58 13.75
C CYS A 114 -3.29 -12.85 14.39
N GLY A 115 -2.93 -11.66 13.88
CA GLY A 115 -1.84 -10.85 14.42
C GLY A 115 -0.44 -11.47 14.25
N TRP A 116 -0.26 -12.38 13.29
CA TRP A 116 1.01 -13.02 12.98
C TRP A 116 2.07 -12.02 12.49
N LEU A 117 1.64 -10.96 11.81
CA LEU A 117 2.51 -9.88 11.37
C LEU A 117 2.24 -8.62 12.17
N ARG A 118 3.30 -7.87 12.49
CA ARG A 118 3.18 -6.57 13.14
C ARG A 118 3.27 -5.48 12.09
N LEU A 119 2.27 -4.61 12.03
CA LEU A 119 2.30 -3.42 11.15
C LEU A 119 3.53 -2.54 11.41
N ALA A 120 4.02 -2.58 12.65
CA ALA A 120 5.23 -1.93 13.12
C ALA A 120 6.53 -2.34 12.40
N ASP A 121 6.56 -3.50 11.73
CA ASP A 121 7.70 -3.98 10.95
C ASP A 121 7.69 -3.43 9.50
N PHE A 122 6.59 -2.75 9.12
CA PHE A 122 6.40 -2.17 7.80
C PHE A 122 6.65 -0.66 7.85
N SER A 123 7.42 -0.15 6.89
CA SER A 123 7.67 1.28 6.72
C SER A 123 6.63 1.94 5.82
N LEU A 124 6.02 1.17 4.91
CA LEU A 124 5.03 1.66 3.95
C LEU A 124 3.95 0.60 3.68
N ILE A 125 2.70 1.05 3.70
CA ILE A 125 1.56 0.31 3.16
C ILE A 125 1.06 1.06 1.93
N VAL A 126 1.06 0.38 0.80
CA VAL A 126 0.48 0.87 -0.45
C VAL A 126 -0.87 0.21 -0.63
N VAL A 127 -1.90 1.01 -0.92
CA VAL A 127 -3.25 0.53 -1.24
C VAL A 127 -3.57 0.91 -2.68
N ASP A 128 -3.58 -0.08 -3.57
CA ASP A 128 -4.02 0.12 -4.96
C ASP A 128 -5.55 0.15 -5.02
N GLU A 129 -6.13 0.90 -5.95
CA GLU A 129 -7.57 1.19 -5.99
C GLU A 129 -8.15 1.57 -4.62
N CYS A 130 -7.47 2.49 -3.93
CA CYS A 130 -7.80 2.87 -2.55
C CYS A 130 -9.20 3.45 -2.35
N HIS A 131 -9.94 3.81 -3.41
CA HIS A 131 -11.36 4.14 -3.28
C HIS A 131 -12.22 3.01 -2.71
N HIS A 132 -11.70 1.78 -2.65
CA HIS A 132 -12.32 0.64 -1.95
C HIS A 132 -11.93 0.54 -0.46
N ALA A 133 -11.14 1.47 0.07
CA ALA A 133 -10.62 1.42 1.45
C ALA A 133 -11.57 2.03 2.50
N GLY A 134 -12.68 2.67 2.08
CA GLY A 134 -13.70 3.18 3.01
C GLY A 134 -14.64 2.09 3.53
N GLY A 135 -15.41 2.41 4.56
CA GLY A 135 -16.45 1.54 5.14
C GLY A 135 -15.91 0.25 5.75
N GLU A 136 -16.69 -0.83 5.66
CA GLU A 136 -16.36 -2.17 6.19
C GLU A 136 -15.53 -2.97 5.18
N SER A 137 -14.39 -2.42 4.75
CA SER A 137 -13.45 -3.11 3.87
C SER A 137 -12.30 -3.74 4.66
N GLY A 138 -11.71 -4.81 4.14
CA GLY A 138 -10.53 -5.41 4.77
C GLY A 138 -9.33 -4.46 4.82
N VAL A 139 -9.26 -3.47 3.93
CA VAL A 139 -8.27 -2.39 4.01
C VAL A 139 -8.58 -1.45 5.16
N ALA A 140 -9.84 -1.07 5.36
CA ALA A 140 -10.26 -0.20 6.46
C ALA A 140 -9.88 -0.80 7.82
N GLU A 141 -10.09 -2.11 8.01
CA GLU A 141 -9.69 -2.81 9.24
C GLU A 141 -8.18 -2.77 9.49
N VAL A 142 -7.37 -3.01 8.45
CA VAL A 142 -5.90 -2.91 8.53
C VAL A 142 -5.46 -1.49 8.89
N LEU A 143 -6.06 -0.47 8.26
CA LEU A 143 -5.75 0.93 8.53
C LEU A 143 -6.19 1.35 9.94
N MET A 144 -7.37 0.92 10.38
CA MET A 144 -7.84 1.17 11.75
C MET A 144 -6.88 0.58 12.77
N ARG A 145 -6.44 -0.67 12.57
CA ARG A 145 -5.44 -1.32 13.42
C ARG A 145 -4.11 -0.56 13.40
N LEU A 146 -3.67 -0.12 12.23
CA LEU A 146 -2.44 0.67 12.09
C LEU A 146 -2.50 1.95 12.92
N HIS A 147 -3.58 2.72 12.79
CA HIS A 147 -3.73 3.99 13.47
C HIS A 147 -3.86 3.81 14.98
N TYR A 148 -4.55 2.74 15.42
CA TYR A 148 -4.61 2.36 16.83
C TYR A 148 -3.21 2.07 17.39
N ASP A 149 -2.43 1.22 16.72
CA ASP A 149 -1.06 0.89 17.13
C ASP A 149 -0.17 2.15 17.16
N GLN A 150 -0.28 3.05 16.18
CA GLN A 150 0.52 4.29 16.15
C GLN A 150 0.10 5.34 17.19
N SER A 151 -1.16 5.34 17.62
CA SER A 151 -1.66 6.24 18.67
C SER A 151 -1.24 5.79 20.07
N THR A 152 -1.13 4.46 20.26
CA THR A 152 -0.80 3.85 21.56
C THR A 152 0.71 3.66 21.74
N LEU A 153 1.44 3.36 20.66
CA LEU A 153 2.89 3.20 20.68
C LEU A 153 3.60 4.55 20.48
N ARG A 154 4.41 4.96 21.46
CA ARG A 154 5.27 6.15 21.34
C ARG A 154 6.44 5.91 20.38
N ARG A 155 6.18 5.93 19.08
CA ARG A 155 7.20 5.86 18.02
C ARG A 155 7.61 7.24 17.51
N ARG A 156 8.89 7.37 17.12
CA ARG A 156 9.38 8.55 16.40
C ARG A 156 8.67 8.65 15.06
N CYS A 157 8.46 9.87 14.55
CA CYS A 157 7.81 10.09 13.26
C CYS A 157 8.53 9.40 12.07
N SER A 158 9.84 9.18 12.18
CA SER A 158 10.65 8.43 11.20
C SER A 158 10.36 6.93 11.18
N ASP A 159 9.85 6.39 12.28
CA ASP A 159 9.71 4.93 12.50
C ASP A 159 8.24 4.49 12.37
N ARG A 160 7.38 5.44 11.96
CA ARG A 160 5.96 5.20 11.68
C ARG A 160 5.79 4.68 10.26
N THR A 161 5.00 3.63 10.14
CA THR A 161 4.47 3.14 8.87
C THR A 161 3.66 4.22 8.20
N ARG A 162 3.94 4.49 6.93
CA ARG A 162 3.18 5.45 6.11
C ARG A 162 2.19 4.73 5.21
N VAL A 163 1.16 5.45 4.78
CA VAL A 163 0.12 4.94 3.91
C VAL A 163 0.11 5.69 2.59
N LEU A 164 0.22 4.97 1.48
CA LEU A 164 0.10 5.50 0.12
C LEU A 164 -1.13 4.90 -0.55
N GLY A 165 -2.16 5.72 -0.78
CA GLY A 165 -3.32 5.35 -1.59
C GLY A 165 -3.10 5.70 -3.05
N LEU A 166 -3.43 4.78 -3.94
CA LEU A 166 -3.42 5.00 -5.39
C LEU A 166 -4.83 4.82 -5.92
N THR A 167 -5.34 5.77 -6.68
CA THR A 167 -6.64 5.57 -7.33
C THR A 167 -6.83 6.47 -8.55
N ALA A 168 -7.70 6.03 -9.48
CA ALA A 168 -8.19 6.87 -10.56
C ALA A 168 -9.26 7.87 -10.14
N SER A 169 -10.01 7.57 -9.08
CA SER A 169 -11.11 8.39 -8.60
C SER A 169 -11.14 8.38 -7.08
N LEU A 170 -11.37 9.54 -6.47
CA LEU A 170 -11.50 9.67 -5.01
C LEU A 170 -12.85 9.17 -4.48
N ALA A 171 -13.78 8.81 -5.37
CA ALA A 171 -15.02 8.15 -5.01
C ALA A 171 -15.17 6.85 -5.80
N GLY A 172 -15.74 5.82 -5.15
CA GLY A 172 -16.09 4.57 -5.81
C GLY A 172 -17.23 4.74 -6.82
N ALA A 173 -17.42 3.73 -7.67
CA ALA A 173 -18.44 3.71 -8.73
C ALA A 173 -19.89 3.85 -8.25
N GLN A 174 -20.15 3.78 -6.93
CA GLN A 174 -21.48 3.89 -6.34
C GLN A 174 -21.92 5.33 -6.04
N ALA A 175 -21.02 6.31 -6.08
CA ALA A 175 -21.38 7.72 -5.88
C ALA A 175 -22.19 8.22 -7.09
N LYS A 176 -23.48 8.52 -6.88
CA LYS A 176 -24.40 8.97 -7.94
C LYS A 176 -24.64 10.48 -7.88
N THR A 177 -24.54 11.06 -6.69
CA THR A 177 -24.72 12.49 -6.47
C THR A 177 -23.41 13.17 -6.11
N ARG A 178 -23.39 14.51 -6.22
CA ARG A 178 -22.27 15.32 -5.74
C ARG A 178 -22.05 15.18 -4.23
N SER A 179 -23.12 14.95 -3.45
CA SER A 179 -23.00 14.71 -2.00
C SER A 179 -22.27 13.40 -1.76
N ASP A 180 -22.74 12.31 -2.39
CA ASP A 180 -22.13 10.98 -2.24
C ASP A 180 -20.63 11.00 -2.58
N PHE A 181 -20.24 11.77 -3.59
CA PHE A 181 -18.84 11.92 -3.96
C PHE A 181 -18.02 12.62 -2.87
N VAL A 182 -18.57 13.70 -2.27
CA VAL A 182 -17.91 14.45 -1.21
C VAL A 182 -17.78 13.57 0.04
N ASP A 183 -18.84 12.85 0.40
CA ASP A 183 -18.88 11.97 1.56
C ASP A 183 -17.91 10.80 1.38
N ALA A 184 -17.97 10.08 0.25
CA ALA A 184 -17.05 8.97 -0.03
C ALA A 184 -15.59 9.41 -0.08
N ARG A 185 -15.31 10.61 -0.62
CA ARG A 185 -13.97 11.19 -0.60
C ARG A 185 -13.51 11.47 0.84
N GLN A 186 -14.39 12.00 1.68
CA GLN A 186 -14.06 12.32 3.05
C GLN A 186 -13.79 11.05 3.86
N ASP A 187 -14.67 10.05 3.75
CA ASP A 187 -14.52 8.74 4.39
C ASP A 187 -13.19 8.08 4.03
N LEU A 188 -12.82 8.14 2.75
CA LEU A 188 -11.53 7.63 2.28
C LEU A 188 -10.35 8.33 2.95
N LEU A 189 -10.37 9.67 2.98
CA LEU A 189 -9.27 10.45 3.56
C LEU A 189 -9.15 10.26 5.06
N ASP A 190 -10.27 10.09 5.75
CA ASP A 190 -10.30 9.82 7.18
C ASP A 190 -9.80 8.41 7.50
N ALA A 191 -10.22 7.39 6.73
CA ALA A 191 -9.73 6.02 6.88
C ALA A 191 -8.20 5.92 6.66
N MET A 192 -7.68 6.63 5.66
CA MET A 192 -6.25 6.63 5.36
C MET A 192 -5.44 7.63 6.20
N GLN A 193 -6.11 8.55 6.91
CA GLN A 193 -5.52 9.72 7.57
C GLN A 193 -4.53 10.45 6.65
N ALA A 194 -4.96 10.71 5.42
CA ALA A 194 -4.09 11.08 4.31
C ALA A 194 -4.45 12.41 3.65
N LEU A 195 -3.44 13.07 3.05
CA LEU A 195 -3.64 14.24 2.20
C LEU A 195 -3.76 13.84 0.73
N VAL A 196 -4.61 14.54 -0.03
CA VAL A 196 -4.70 14.33 -1.48
C VAL A 196 -3.50 15.00 -2.16
N GLU A 197 -2.75 14.21 -2.92
CA GLU A 197 -1.70 14.68 -3.83
C GLU A 197 -2.25 14.67 -5.26
N PRO A 198 -2.60 15.84 -5.84
CA PRO A 198 -2.98 15.91 -7.23
C PRO A 198 -1.75 15.67 -8.11
N CYS A 199 -1.89 14.84 -9.16
CA CYS A 199 -0.82 14.64 -10.12
C CYS A 199 -0.62 15.87 -11.02
N ARG A 200 0.08 16.88 -10.52
CA ARG A 200 0.71 17.92 -11.35
C ARG A 200 2.15 17.47 -11.64
N GLY A 201 2.41 16.96 -12.84
CA GLY A 201 3.79 16.69 -13.30
C GLY A 201 4.24 15.23 -13.42
N LEU A 202 3.34 14.31 -13.80
CA LEU A 202 3.75 12.99 -14.33
C LEU A 202 3.92 12.98 -15.85
N GLU A 203 3.80 14.13 -16.51
CA GLU A 203 4.15 14.24 -17.93
C GLU A 203 5.65 13.96 -18.10
N PRO A 204 6.06 13.08 -19.03
CA PRO A 204 7.45 13.05 -19.45
C PRO A 204 7.80 14.47 -19.89
N ARG A 205 8.91 15.01 -19.38
CA ARG A 205 9.48 16.24 -19.94
C ARG A 205 9.60 16.00 -21.44
N ARG A 206 8.72 16.63 -22.24
CA ARG A 206 8.87 16.60 -23.69
C ARG A 206 10.24 17.22 -24.00
N PRO A 207 11.01 16.61 -24.91
CA PRO A 207 12.32 17.12 -25.30
C PRO A 207 12.22 18.54 -25.85
#